data_AF-R7YDZ9-F1
#
_entry.id   AF-R7YDZ9-F1
#
_cell.length_a   1.000
_cell.length_b   1.000
_cell.length_c   1.000
_cell.angle_alpha   90.00
_cell.angle_beta   90.00
_cell.angle_gamma   90.00
#
_symmetry.space_group_name_H-M   'P 1'
#
loop_
_entity.id
_entity.type
_entity.pdbx_description
1 polymer ?
#
loop_
_entity_poly.entity_id
_entity_poly.type
_entity_poly.pdbx_seq_one_letter_code
_entity_poly.pdbx_strand_id
1 'polypeptide(L)'
;MTPGLPAARTDDGGSLADRLAAAVLAVPGVHDLHSGLFGEIATYLPGHRVSGVSLADDSGEVHIVVDAAHDLQGVAAQVRDIAETLAARPISVTVADISVSSKPSPHEGEAK
;
A
#
# COMPACT_ATOMS: atom_id res chain seq x y z
N MET A 1 -1.90 41.10 3.69
CA MET A 1 -0.60 40.48 3.35
C MET A 1 -0.57 39.11 4.02
N THR A 2 -1.05 38.09 3.31
CA THR A 2 -0.95 36.69 3.74
C THR A 2 0.42 36.21 3.26
N PRO A 3 1.33 35.70 4.11
CA PRO A 3 2.55 35.09 3.59
C PRO A 3 2.12 33.83 2.84
N GLY A 4 2.51 33.73 1.57
CA GLY A 4 2.31 32.53 0.77
C GLY A 4 2.96 31.36 1.49
N LEU A 5 2.16 30.36 1.86
CA LEU A 5 2.68 29.07 2.29
C LEU A 5 3.66 28.59 1.22
N PRO A 6 4.90 28.19 1.58
CA PRO A 6 5.83 27.66 0.60
C PRO A 6 5.15 26.49 -0.10
N ALA A 7 5.02 26.56 -1.43
CA ALA A 7 4.60 25.42 -2.22
C ALA A 7 5.50 24.26 -1.81
N ALA A 8 4.89 23.20 -1.26
CA ALA A 8 5.59 21.97 -0.91
C ALA A 8 6.40 21.58 -2.14
N ARG A 9 7.72 21.73 -2.07
CA ARG A 9 8.61 21.53 -3.20
C ARG A 9 8.48 20.05 -3.55
N THR A 10 7.69 19.74 -4.57
CA THR A 10 7.65 18.43 -5.22
C THR A 10 9.00 18.26 -5.89
N ASP A 11 9.93 17.68 -5.16
CA ASP A 11 11.12 17.06 -5.73
C ASP A 11 10.65 15.99 -6.74
N ASP A 12 11.35 15.84 -7.86
CA ASP A 12 10.93 15.14 -9.10
C ASP A 12 10.57 13.63 -8.96
N GLY A 13 10.38 13.13 -7.74
CA GLY A 13 10.00 11.75 -7.41
C GLY A 13 9.04 11.66 -6.21
N GLY A 14 7.87 12.29 -6.29
CA GLY A 14 6.72 12.09 -5.39
C GLY A 14 6.96 12.37 -3.89
N SER A 15 5.90 12.36 -3.08
CA SER A 15 6.05 12.37 -1.62
C SER A 15 6.64 11.04 -1.13
N LEU A 16 7.08 10.98 0.14
CA LEU A 16 7.49 9.70 0.75
C LEU A 16 6.37 8.66 0.68
N ALA A 17 5.11 9.07 0.87
CA ALA A 17 3.97 8.16 0.78
C ALA A 17 3.81 7.60 -0.64
N ASP A 18 3.98 8.43 -1.68
CA ASP A 18 3.93 7.97 -3.07
C ASP A 18 5.01 6.94 -3.37
N ARG A 19 6.24 7.22 -2.89
CA ARG A 19 7.37 6.30 -3.08
C ARG A 19 7.18 4.99 -2.33
N LEU A 20 6.65 5.02 -1.11
CA LEU A 20 6.30 3.83 -0.35
C LEU A 20 5.24 3.01 -1.08
N ALA A 21 4.14 3.63 -1.51
CA ALA A 21 3.08 2.93 -2.24
C ALA A 21 3.64 2.24 -3.50
N ALA A 22 4.44 2.95 -4.28
CA ALA A 22 5.07 2.38 -5.48
C ALA A 22 6.02 1.22 -5.15
N ALA A 23 6.87 1.37 -4.12
CA ALA A 23 7.81 0.32 -3.72
C ALA A 23 7.10 -0.93 -3.18
N VAL A 24 6.03 -0.75 -2.41
CA VAL A 24 5.23 -1.85 -1.84
C VAL A 24 4.50 -2.61 -2.94
N LEU A 25 3.87 -1.91 -3.89
CA LEU A 25 3.20 -2.53 -5.04
C LEU A 25 4.17 -3.26 -5.98
N ALA A 26 5.47 -2.95 -5.94
CA ALA A 26 6.48 -3.65 -6.72
C ALA A 26 6.95 -4.97 -6.07
N VAL A 27 6.53 -5.27 -4.83
CA VAL A 27 6.90 -6.51 -4.15
C VAL A 27 6.10 -7.69 -4.73
N PRO A 28 6.76 -8.77 -5.21
CA PRO A 28 6.06 -9.97 -5.67
C PRO A 28 5.13 -10.53 -4.59
N GLY A 29 3.86 -10.72 -4.94
CA GLY A 29 2.81 -11.21 -4.04
C GLY A 29 1.94 -10.11 -3.44
N VAL A 30 2.34 -8.83 -3.50
CA VAL A 30 1.42 -7.72 -3.21
C VAL A 30 0.51 -7.50 -4.42
N HIS A 31 -0.79 -7.61 -4.19
CA HIS A 31 -1.81 -7.39 -5.20
C HIS A 31 -2.26 -5.93 -5.27
N ASP A 32 -2.50 -5.32 -4.10
CA ASP A 32 -2.98 -3.93 -3.97
C ASP A 32 -2.68 -3.36 -2.56
N LEU A 33 -2.98 -2.08 -2.35
CA LEU A 33 -2.95 -1.40 -1.05
C LEU A 33 -4.37 -1.22 -0.52
N HIS A 34 -4.58 -1.56 0.75
CA HIS A 34 -5.89 -1.52 1.37
C HIS A 34 -6.04 -0.26 2.24
N SER A 35 -7.03 0.60 1.98
CA SER A 35 -7.20 1.87 2.71
C SER A 35 -7.82 1.75 4.11
N GLY A 36 -8.05 0.54 4.61
CA GLY A 36 -8.89 0.31 5.79
C GLY A 36 -10.38 0.34 5.44
N LEU A 37 -11.24 0.07 6.43
CA LEU A 37 -12.68 -0.12 6.20
C LEU A 37 -13.38 1.18 5.79
N PHE A 38 -12.96 2.31 6.35
CA PHE A 38 -13.52 3.64 6.05
C PHE A 38 -12.52 4.56 5.34
N GLY A 39 -11.43 3.99 4.80
CA GLY A 39 -10.36 4.79 4.21
C GLY A 39 -9.45 5.46 5.25
N GLU A 40 -9.44 4.96 6.49
CA GLU A 40 -8.63 5.51 7.58
C GLU A 40 -7.12 5.37 7.36
N ILE A 41 -6.67 4.39 6.58
CA ILE A 41 -5.25 4.17 6.27
C ILE A 41 -4.92 4.89 4.97
N ALA A 42 -4.58 6.17 5.09
CA ALA A 42 -4.19 6.98 3.94
C ALA A 42 -3.33 8.19 4.35
N THR A 43 -2.46 8.61 3.44
CA THR A 43 -1.70 9.86 3.56
C THR A 43 -2.34 10.89 2.64
N TYR A 44 -2.76 12.01 3.21
CA TYR A 44 -3.40 13.10 2.48
C TYR A 44 -2.36 14.15 2.10
N LEU A 45 -2.27 14.44 0.81
CA LEU A 45 -1.28 15.36 0.23
C LEU A 45 -2.01 16.49 -0.52
N PRO A 46 -1.34 17.59 -0.84
CA PRO A 46 -1.92 18.60 -1.72
C PRO A 46 -2.25 18.02 -3.10
N GLY A 47 -3.54 17.91 -3.41
CA GLY A 47 -4.04 17.49 -4.74
C GLY A 47 -4.40 16.02 -4.87
N HIS A 48 -3.95 15.14 -3.98
CA HIS A 48 -4.28 13.72 -4.00
C HIS A 48 -4.12 13.06 -2.63
N ARG A 49 -4.54 11.80 -2.54
CA ARG A 49 -4.29 10.94 -1.38
C ARG A 49 -3.59 9.67 -1.81
N VAL A 50 -2.77 9.12 -0.93
CA VAL A 50 -2.14 7.80 -1.08
C VAL A 50 -2.84 6.84 -0.15
N SER A 51 -3.58 5.89 -0.71
CA SER A 51 -4.32 4.87 0.05
C SER A 51 -3.41 3.76 0.54
N GLY A 52 -3.73 3.20 1.71
CA GLY A 52 -3.03 2.06 2.33
C GLY A 52 -1.65 2.39 2.90
N VAL A 53 -1.27 3.67 2.93
CA VAL A 53 -0.04 4.16 3.57
C VAL A 53 -0.41 5.30 4.50
N SER A 54 -0.09 5.17 5.79
CA SER A 54 -0.29 6.21 6.81
C SER A 54 1.04 6.47 7.51
N LEU A 55 1.45 7.74 7.58
CA LEU A 55 2.74 8.17 8.12
C LEU A 55 2.54 9.16 9.26
N ALA A 56 3.15 8.86 10.40
CA ALA A 56 3.34 9.77 11.52
C ALA A 56 4.82 10.19 11.59
N ASP A 57 5.16 11.11 12.50
CA ASP A 57 6.51 11.64 12.59
C ASP A 57 7.56 10.54 12.93
N ASP A 58 7.22 9.65 13.87
CA ASP A 58 8.16 8.63 14.38
C ASP A 58 7.83 7.19 13.93
N SER A 59 6.71 6.98 13.24
CA SER A 59 6.25 5.65 12.81
C SER A 59 5.36 5.73 11.57
N GLY A 60 5.04 4.58 10.99
CA GLY A 60 4.05 4.48 9.94
C GLY A 60 3.41 3.10 9.87
N GLU A 61 2.39 3.00 9.04
CA GLU A 61 1.68 1.75 8.78
C GLU A 61 1.35 1.61 7.30
N VAL A 62 1.44 0.38 6.81
CA VAL A 62 1.12 0.00 5.44
C VAL A 62 0.17 -1.19 5.48
N HIS A 63 -0.95 -1.06 4.77
CA HIS A 63 -1.96 -2.09 4.68
C HIS A 63 -1.98 -2.65 3.26
N ILE A 64 -1.72 -3.94 3.13
CA ILE A 64 -1.55 -4.62 1.83
C ILE A 64 -2.63 -5.68 1.60
N VAL A 65 -2.94 -5.91 0.33
CA VAL A 65 -3.66 -7.08 -0.15
C VAL A 65 -2.64 -8.04 -0.74
N VAL A 66 -2.64 -9.30 -0.30
CA VAL A 66 -1.66 -10.31 -0.75
C VAL A 66 -2.34 -11.36 -1.62
N ASP A 67 -1.67 -11.77 -2.71
CA ASP A 67 -2.13 -12.90 -3.53
C ASP A 67 -1.96 -14.22 -2.77
N ALA A 68 -3.02 -15.01 -2.68
CA ALA A 68 -3.07 -16.28 -1.94
C ALA A 68 -2.07 -17.34 -2.42
N ALA A 69 -1.49 -17.19 -3.61
CA ALA A 69 -0.46 -18.09 -4.14
C ALA A 69 0.93 -17.84 -3.52
N HIS A 70 1.10 -16.75 -2.76
CA HIS A 70 2.37 -16.39 -2.11
C HIS A 70 2.34 -16.65 -0.60
N ASP A 71 3.52 -16.74 0.02
CA ASP A 71 3.65 -16.78 1.48
C ASP A 71 3.30 -15.41 2.08
N LEU A 72 2.14 -15.33 2.74
CA LEU A 72 1.63 -14.08 3.31
C LEU A 72 2.60 -13.46 4.32
N GLN A 73 3.21 -14.30 5.17
CA GLN A 73 4.12 -13.80 6.21
C GLN A 73 5.43 -13.31 5.59
N GLY A 74 5.97 -14.06 4.62
CA GLY A 74 7.16 -13.68 3.87
C GLY A 74 6.99 -12.38 3.09
N VAL A 75 5.85 -12.22 2.40
CA VAL A 75 5.52 -10.98 1.68
C VAL A 75 5.41 -9.81 2.65
N ALA A 76 4.68 -9.95 3.76
CA ALA A 76 4.55 -8.88 4.75
C ALA A 76 5.91 -8.50 5.38
N ALA A 77 6.78 -9.47 5.64
CA ALA A 77 8.13 -9.21 6.14
C ALA A 77 8.99 -8.45 5.12
N GLN A 78 8.97 -8.86 3.85
CA GLN A 78 9.70 -8.17 2.78
C GLN A 78 9.21 -6.74 2.58
N VAL A 79 7.89 -6.54 2.60
CA VAL A 79 7.27 -5.21 2.55
C VAL A 79 7.74 -4.34 3.71
N ARG A 80 7.76 -4.89 4.93
CA ARG A 80 8.24 -4.17 6.12
C ARG A 80 9.69 -3.72 5.95
N ASP A 81 10.58 -4.63 5.58
CA ASP A 81 12.01 -4.34 5.47
C ASP A 81 12.29 -3.23 4.42
N ILE A 82 11.57 -3.27 3.27
CA ILE A 82 11.65 -2.23 2.23
C ILE A 82 11.09 -0.90 2.75
N ALA A 83 9.93 -0.92 3.39
CA ALA A 83 9.24 0.27 3.86
C ALA A 83 10.04 0.98 4.96
N GLU A 84 10.58 0.25 5.94
CA GLU A 84 11.42 0.79 7.00
C GLU A 84 12.70 1.40 6.45
N THR A 85 13.34 0.73 5.47
CA THR A 85 14.53 1.25 4.80
C THR A 85 14.24 2.57 4.09
N LEU A 86 13.11 2.65 3.36
CA LEU A 86 12.76 3.85 2.60
C LEU A 86 12.29 5.01 3.49
N ALA A 87 11.55 4.71 4.56
CA ALA A 87 10.98 5.70 5.46
C ALA A 87 11.94 6.14 6.58
N ALA A 88 13.04 5.41 6.77
CA ALA A 88 14.01 5.57 7.85
C ALA A 88 13.35 5.63 9.24
N ARG A 89 12.26 4.89 9.42
CA ARG A 89 11.47 4.79 10.66
C ARG A 89 10.75 3.44 10.72
N PRO A 90 10.33 2.97 11.91
CA PRO A 90 9.57 1.73 12.05
C PRO A 90 8.24 1.78 11.28
N ILE A 91 7.92 0.70 10.56
CA ILE A 91 6.69 0.55 9.79
C ILE A 91 5.96 -0.73 10.19
N SER A 92 4.71 -0.60 10.64
CA SER A 92 3.84 -1.76 10.80
C SER A 92 3.24 -2.18 9.47
N VAL A 93 3.21 -3.48 9.19
CA VAL A 93 2.60 -4.02 7.96
C VAL A 93 1.46 -4.95 8.32
N THR A 94 0.28 -4.64 7.79
CA THR A 94 -0.94 -5.44 7.98
C THR A 94 -1.34 -6.05 6.65
N VAL A 95 -1.47 -7.38 6.60
CA VAL A 95 -2.18 -8.05 5.51
C VAL A 95 -3.68 -7.88 5.79
N ALA A 96 -4.29 -6.92 5.10
CA ALA A 96 -5.66 -6.50 5.35
C ALA A 96 -6.69 -7.31 4.54
N ASP A 97 -6.26 -7.87 3.40
CA ASP A 97 -7.08 -8.74 2.57
C ASP A 97 -6.21 -9.73 1.77
N ILE A 98 -6.85 -10.75 1.22
CA ILE A 98 -6.22 -11.80 0.41
C ILE A 98 -6.94 -11.90 -0.94
N SER A 99 -6.21 -11.72 -2.02
CA SER A 99 -6.72 -11.92 -3.38
C SER A 99 -6.61 -13.39 -3.77
N VAL A 100 -7.73 -14.00 -4.16
CA VAL A 100 -7.77 -15.35 -4.73
C VAL A 100 -8.08 -15.27 -6.21
N SER A 101 -7.12 -15.60 -7.05
CA SER A 101 -7.35 -15.74 -8.50
C SER A 101 -8.25 -16.95 -8.76
N SER A 102 -9.56 -16.75 -8.81
CA SER A 102 -10.48 -17.73 -9.38
C SER A 102 -10.42 -17.61 -10.90
N LYS A 103 -9.84 -18.59 -11.59
CA LYS A 103 -10.36 -18.90 -12.94
C LYS A 103 -11.73 -19.53 -12.71
N PRO A 104 -12.84 -18.95 -13.20
CA PRO A 104 -14.09 -19.70 -13.27
C PRO A 104 -13.82 -20.91 -14.18
N SER A 105 -13.83 -22.11 -13.62
CA SER A 105 -13.94 -23.32 -14.43
C SER A 105 -15.26 -23.23 -15.20
N PRO A 106 -15.27 -23.40 -16.54
CA PRO A 106 -16.52 -23.54 -17.26
C PRO A 106 -17.20 -24.79 -16.70
N HIS A 107 -18.34 -24.62 -16.03
CA HIS A 107 -19.19 -25.76 -15.72
C HIS A 107 -19.69 -26.35 -17.04
N GLU A 108 -19.04 -27.43 -17.48
CA GLU A 108 -19.53 -28.30 -18.53
C GLU A 108 -20.86 -28.93 -18.10
N GLY A 109 -21.94 -28.54 -18.77
CA GLY A 109 -23.06 -29.41 -19.10
C GLY A 109 -24.03 -29.80 -17.99
N GLU A 110 -25.11 -29.03 -17.82
CA GLU A 110 -26.40 -29.60 -17.46
C GLU A 110 -27.27 -29.64 -18.73
N ALA A 111 -27.23 -30.78 -19.41
CA ALA A 111 -28.15 -31.10 -20.50
C ALA A 111 -29.50 -31.52 -19.88
N LYS A 112 -30.57 -30.85 -20.31
CA LYS A 112 -31.96 -31.18 -20.02
C LYS A 112 -32.50 -32.23 -20.99
#